data_AF-A0A2K3E4D1-F1
#
_entry.id   AF-A0A2K3E4D1-F1
#
_cell.length_a   1.000
_cell.length_b   1.000
_cell.length_c   1.000
_cell.angle_alpha   90.00
_cell.angle_beta   90.00
_cell.angle_gamma   90.00
#
_symmetry.space_group_name_H-M   'P 1'
#
loop_
_entity.id
_entity.type
_entity.pdbx_description
1 polymer ?
#
loop_
_entity_poly.entity_id
_entity_poly.type
_entity_poly.pdbx_seq_one_letter_code
_entity_poly.pdbx_strand_id
1 'polypeptide(L)'
;MRTMIAAMTTPRGMASALLACIWMLTAVLAQPRVTTGVLDIFSALYIDQQDPACSGIHIETDYVYITPKLDTEENPAWSEVISGSNIIGDGSDGGFNIRTGDFVEVVYAANTSRVTGRRMLLSDQPAVLDFQIIQPGSPKEVFTGDPIQVSSYIYVINTCGWPQSTTTDKLRQLYFTGSQNIQDYHSTCSYNKVFFPEANTRIFDNINVPCSGTVQSGVLKYNYDSSNSCGAAEQFAWRMAGEDLARSLGYGPEMDSTQRRRLVVVLPTSVKCGWAGLGSVGCSGRSCSVYIKGGYANSLLVHMHELGHTQGLSHAGRGLDEYGDKSDIMGTAGSSPGYLCMNAGNQLRVGWNAPLATLTPPLADFSIVGRLLDGTRTEPGRWELPAAAGTDTNHLLLDFNSRGGQAFPNAFLSFRARGSGFDSILSADMNNKVLVHFFNGSASERDYNRTLLVGVLGAGQAFTSPFLNPAGGVKQYGGGWKVTVIWIQNGKSALIQMCRMYAPEVAKAAPTTAPAAEAAPPTPSWSAHLGAACSGCRNGSAASYEVQRHGLPCRQRNGGLPPPQLHQRKGIPRAFM
;
A
#
# COMPACT_ATOMS: atom_id res chain seq x y z
N MET A 1 18.07 42.85 -58.11
CA MET A 1 18.31 44.30 -58.01
C MET A 1 17.48 44.81 -56.83
N ARG A 2 18.16 45.35 -55.80
CA ARG A 2 17.69 46.36 -54.82
C ARG A 2 16.37 46.00 -54.13
N THR A 3 16.33 45.37 -52.96
CA THR A 3 16.72 45.94 -51.66
C THR A 3 16.75 44.81 -50.63
N MET A 4 17.93 44.29 -50.25
CA MET A 4 18.23 43.58 -48.98
C MET A 4 19.70 43.09 -48.97
N ILE A 5 20.61 43.93 -49.48
CA ILE A 5 22.06 43.73 -49.37
C ILE A 5 22.64 45.09 -49.00
N ALA A 6 22.35 45.58 -47.79
CA ALA A 6 22.94 46.80 -47.23
C ALA A 6 22.68 46.87 -45.72
N ALA A 7 22.97 45.80 -44.98
CA ALA A 7 22.92 45.84 -43.51
C ALA A 7 23.94 44.91 -42.83
N MET A 8 25.03 44.56 -43.52
CA MET A 8 26.11 43.74 -42.95
C MET A 8 27.49 44.29 -43.34
N THR A 9 27.75 45.56 -43.04
CA THR A 9 29.12 46.12 -43.12
C THR A 9 29.43 47.11 -42.00
N THR A 10 28.64 47.14 -40.93
CA THR A 10 29.07 47.83 -39.70
C THR A 10 29.77 46.82 -38.78
N PRO A 11 30.96 47.15 -38.23
CA PRO A 11 31.72 46.25 -37.35
C PRO A 11 30.90 45.73 -36.16
N ARG A 12 29.86 46.48 -35.76
CA ARG A 12 28.94 46.12 -34.68
C ARG A 12 27.97 44.99 -35.03
N GLY A 13 27.49 44.91 -36.27
CA GLY A 13 26.55 43.86 -36.70
C GLY A 13 27.22 42.49 -36.81
N MET A 14 28.46 42.45 -37.31
CA MET A 14 29.27 41.22 -37.31
C MET A 14 29.67 40.82 -35.90
N ALA A 15 30.02 41.77 -35.01
CA ALA A 15 30.34 41.44 -33.61
C ALA A 15 29.15 40.86 -32.85
N SER A 16 27.93 41.38 -33.04
CA SER A 16 26.73 40.84 -32.37
C SER A 16 26.30 39.47 -32.91
N ALA A 17 26.43 39.24 -34.22
CA ALA A 17 26.17 37.92 -34.81
C ALA A 17 27.24 36.89 -34.39
N LEU A 18 28.52 37.30 -34.33
CA LEU A 18 29.60 36.44 -33.84
C LEU A 18 29.45 36.15 -32.35
N LEU A 19 29.06 37.14 -31.53
CA LEU A 19 28.77 36.94 -30.11
C LEU A 19 27.55 36.04 -29.90
N ALA A 20 26.48 36.16 -30.68
CA ALA A 20 25.32 35.27 -30.60
C ALA A 20 25.63 33.84 -31.06
N CYS A 21 26.43 33.68 -32.11
CA CYS A 21 26.91 32.36 -32.55
C CYS A 21 27.91 31.76 -31.56
N ILE A 22 28.79 32.56 -30.96
CA ILE A 22 29.70 32.12 -29.87
C ILE A 22 28.87 31.77 -28.64
N TRP A 23 27.84 32.54 -28.27
CA TRP A 23 26.96 32.24 -27.15
C TRP A 23 26.16 30.95 -27.37
N MET A 24 25.61 30.74 -28.56
CA MET A 24 24.95 29.50 -28.92
C MET A 24 25.92 28.32 -28.99
N LEU A 25 27.14 28.48 -29.54
CA LEU A 25 28.15 27.42 -29.50
C LEU A 25 28.62 27.12 -28.07
N THR A 26 28.79 28.13 -27.21
CA THR A 26 29.15 27.93 -25.79
C THR A 26 28.00 27.35 -24.99
N ALA A 27 26.75 27.66 -25.32
CA ALA A 27 25.57 27.08 -24.66
C ALA A 27 25.32 25.63 -25.10
N VAL A 28 25.59 25.29 -26.37
CA VAL A 28 25.53 23.90 -26.88
C VAL A 28 26.70 23.06 -26.38
N LEU A 29 27.87 23.66 -26.16
CA LEU A 29 29.04 22.98 -25.56
C LEU A 29 29.04 22.95 -24.02
N ALA A 30 28.11 23.67 -23.38
CA ALA A 30 27.91 23.67 -21.92
C ALA A 30 26.73 22.78 -21.49
N GLN A 31 26.26 21.86 -22.35
CA GLN A 31 25.38 20.81 -21.87
C GLN A 31 26.19 19.91 -20.92
N PRO A 32 25.73 19.72 -19.66
CA PRO A 32 26.39 18.80 -18.75
C PRO A 32 26.47 17.45 -19.45
N ARG A 33 27.66 16.85 -19.51
CA ARG A 33 27.79 15.48 -20.02
C ARG A 33 26.81 14.62 -19.22
N VAL A 34 25.95 13.87 -19.86
CA VAL A 34 25.07 12.95 -19.14
C VAL A 34 25.83 11.63 -19.02
N THR A 35 25.91 11.08 -17.82
CA THR A 35 26.49 9.74 -17.59
C THR A 35 25.42 8.86 -17.00
N THR A 36 25.34 7.60 -17.44
CA THR A 36 24.34 6.64 -16.96
C THR A 36 24.98 5.46 -16.24
N GLY A 37 24.28 4.90 -15.26
CA GLY A 37 24.70 3.73 -14.49
C GLY A 37 23.49 2.89 -14.08
N VAL A 38 23.67 1.58 -13.90
CA VAL A 38 22.57 0.61 -13.72
C VAL A 38 22.53 0.05 -12.29
N LEU A 39 21.34 0.05 -11.69
CA LEU A 39 21.14 0.01 -10.24
C LEU A 39 19.82 -0.69 -9.85
N ASP A 40 19.76 -1.41 -8.70
CA ASP A 40 18.48 -1.87 -8.11
C ASP A 40 18.00 -0.93 -7.00
N ILE A 41 16.68 -0.72 -6.84
CA ILE A 41 16.09 0.10 -5.76
C ILE A 41 15.72 -0.75 -4.54
N PHE A 42 16.34 -0.47 -3.39
CA PHE A 42 16.17 -1.23 -2.14
C PHE A 42 14.92 -0.87 -1.34
N SER A 43 14.62 0.42 -1.31
CA SER A 43 13.55 0.97 -0.49
C SER A 43 13.24 2.36 -1.03
N ALA A 44 12.03 2.50 -1.53
CA ALA A 44 11.27 3.72 -1.64
C ALA A 44 10.50 3.83 -0.32
N LEU A 45 11.15 4.36 0.72
CA LEU A 45 10.56 4.41 2.06
C LEU A 45 9.71 5.69 2.18
N TYR A 46 8.41 5.51 2.34
CA TYR A 46 7.49 6.57 2.77
C TYR A 46 7.48 6.60 4.30
N ILE A 47 7.86 7.74 4.89
CA ILE A 47 7.70 7.98 6.32
C ILE A 47 6.60 9.03 6.48
N ASP A 48 5.45 8.62 7.01
CA ASP A 48 4.34 9.52 7.33
C ASP A 48 4.70 10.31 8.60
N GLN A 49 4.70 11.64 8.52
CA GLN A 49 4.78 12.49 9.70
C GLN A 49 3.41 13.11 9.94
N GLN A 50 2.79 12.73 11.05
CA GLN A 50 1.51 13.32 11.46
C GLN A 50 1.76 14.74 11.98
N ASP A 51 1.41 15.77 11.21
CA ASP A 51 1.38 17.16 11.69
C ASP A 51 0.12 17.36 12.56
N PRO A 52 0.27 17.64 13.88
CA PRO A 52 -0.87 17.89 14.76
C PRO A 52 -1.71 19.12 14.39
N ALA A 53 -1.18 20.03 13.57
CA ALA A 53 -1.83 21.28 13.18
C ALA A 53 -2.67 21.16 11.89
N CYS A 54 -2.54 20.07 11.14
CA CYS A 54 -3.22 19.87 9.88
C CYS A 54 -4.12 18.61 9.92
N SER A 55 -5.37 18.74 9.48
CA SER A 55 -6.27 17.59 9.30
C SER A 55 -6.07 16.86 7.97
N GLY A 56 -4.91 17.05 7.32
CA GLY A 56 -4.51 16.44 6.05
C GLY A 56 -3.19 15.69 6.19
N ILE A 57 -3.01 14.66 5.37
CA ILE A 57 -1.78 13.86 5.27
C ILE A 57 -0.73 14.69 4.52
N HIS A 58 0.47 14.82 5.09
CA HIS A 58 1.59 15.49 4.44
C HIS A 58 2.66 14.46 4.05
N ILE A 59 2.97 14.40 2.76
CA ILE A 59 4.03 13.57 2.18
C ILE A 59 5.36 14.30 2.41
N GLU A 60 6.01 14.11 3.57
CA GLU A 60 7.11 15.01 3.92
C GLU A 60 8.48 14.56 3.41
N THR A 61 8.83 13.26 3.38
CA THR A 61 10.15 12.85 2.83
C THR A 61 10.17 11.39 2.36
N ASP A 62 10.39 11.23 1.06
CA ASP A 62 10.75 9.99 0.39
C ASP A 62 12.27 9.80 0.44
N TYR A 63 12.73 8.55 0.55
CA TYR A 63 14.14 8.19 0.41
C TYR A 63 14.30 7.13 -0.67
N VAL A 64 15.28 7.30 -1.56
CA VAL A 64 15.64 6.31 -2.59
C VAL A 64 17.07 5.83 -2.37
N TYR A 65 17.20 4.52 -2.17
CA TYR A 65 18.48 3.83 -2.04
C TYR A 65 18.71 2.89 -3.24
N ILE A 66 19.89 2.96 -3.85
CA ILE A 66 20.29 2.17 -5.01
C ILE A 66 21.46 1.22 -4.71
N THR A 67 21.54 0.05 -5.33
CA THR A 67 22.74 -0.81 -5.33
C THR A 67 23.40 -0.87 -6.70
N PRO A 68 24.68 -0.49 -6.86
CA PRO A 68 25.46 -0.65 -8.11
C PRO A 68 25.45 -2.09 -8.58
N LYS A 69 25.00 -2.37 -9.81
CA LYS A 69 25.29 -3.68 -10.40
C LYS A 69 26.70 -3.64 -10.99
N LEU A 70 27.72 -3.76 -10.14
CA LEU A 70 29.10 -3.95 -10.57
C LEU A 70 29.32 -5.45 -10.75
N ASP A 71 29.64 -5.88 -11.98
CA ASP A 71 29.88 -7.29 -12.35
C ASP A 71 31.02 -7.98 -11.57
N THR A 72 31.72 -7.26 -10.70
CA THR A 72 32.92 -7.72 -9.99
C THR A 72 32.86 -7.58 -8.46
N GLU A 73 31.79 -7.04 -7.86
CA GLU A 73 31.65 -6.96 -6.40
C GLU A 73 30.63 -7.99 -5.89
N GLU A 74 31.06 -8.87 -4.97
CA GLU A 74 30.21 -9.90 -4.38
C GLU A 74 29.06 -9.33 -3.52
N ASN A 75 29.16 -8.07 -3.08
CA ASN A 75 28.15 -7.35 -2.31
C ASN A 75 28.16 -5.86 -2.66
N PRO A 76 27.45 -5.45 -3.72
CA PRO A 76 27.39 -4.04 -4.05
C PRO A 76 26.62 -3.23 -3.02
N ALA A 77 26.96 -1.96 -3.06
CA ALA A 77 26.78 -0.98 -2.02
C ALA A 77 25.54 -0.12 -2.16
N TRP A 78 24.59 -0.26 -1.24
CA TRP A 78 23.42 0.62 -1.17
C TRP A 78 23.81 2.10 -0.96
N SER A 79 23.38 2.98 -1.85
CA SER A 79 23.66 4.41 -1.79
C SER A 79 22.34 5.17 -1.75
N GLU A 80 22.13 6.00 -0.73
CA GLU A 80 21.08 7.03 -0.80
C GLU A 80 21.45 7.99 -1.94
N VAL A 81 20.57 8.14 -2.91
CA VAL A 81 20.79 8.99 -4.09
C VAL A 81 19.94 10.24 -4.05
N ILE A 82 18.78 10.15 -3.40
CA ILE A 82 17.86 11.26 -3.30
C ILE A 82 16.93 11.09 -2.08
N SER A 83 16.67 12.21 -1.40
CA SER A 83 15.65 12.33 -0.36
C SER A 83 14.95 13.69 -0.43
N GLY A 84 13.68 13.75 -0.06
CA GLY A 84 12.81 14.92 -0.27
C GLY A 84 11.34 14.57 -0.48
N SER A 85 10.45 15.56 -0.56
CA SER A 85 9.01 15.32 -0.69
C SER A 85 8.61 14.91 -2.12
N ASN A 86 7.71 13.93 -2.26
CA ASN A 86 7.13 13.48 -3.54
C ASN A 86 8.16 13.02 -4.59
N ILE A 87 9.27 12.41 -4.15
CA ILE A 87 10.24 11.80 -5.07
C ILE A 87 9.67 10.52 -5.68
N ILE A 88 8.88 9.76 -4.92
CA ILE A 88 8.31 8.48 -5.33
C ILE A 88 6.84 8.73 -5.70
N GLY A 89 6.49 8.58 -6.97
CA GLY A 89 5.12 8.81 -7.45
C GLY A 89 4.77 7.99 -8.68
N ASP A 90 3.59 8.23 -9.25
CA ASP A 90 3.21 7.71 -10.58
C ASP A 90 3.74 8.58 -11.73
N GLY A 91 4.55 9.60 -11.40
CA GLY A 91 5.10 10.59 -12.32
C GLY A 91 4.18 11.79 -12.61
N SER A 92 2.96 11.82 -12.07
CA SER A 92 2.00 12.91 -12.35
C SER A 92 2.33 14.23 -11.65
N ASP A 93 3.01 14.17 -10.51
CA ASP A 93 3.36 15.34 -9.68
C ASP A 93 4.82 15.81 -9.86
N GLY A 94 5.51 15.34 -10.91
CA GLY A 94 6.91 15.68 -11.19
C GLY A 94 7.95 14.89 -10.38
N GLY A 95 7.52 13.93 -9.57
CA GLY A 95 8.38 12.92 -8.94
C GLY A 95 8.85 11.84 -9.92
N PHE A 96 9.87 11.07 -9.54
CA PHE A 96 10.35 9.95 -10.33
C PHE A 96 9.38 8.77 -10.21
N ASN A 97 9.01 8.16 -11.35
CA ASN A 97 8.14 6.98 -11.37
C ASN A 97 8.94 5.71 -11.07
N ILE A 98 9.63 5.67 -9.92
CA ILE A 98 10.48 4.55 -9.49
C ILE A 98 10.04 4.01 -8.15
N ARG A 99 10.22 2.71 -7.91
CA ARG A 99 9.75 2.06 -6.69
C ARG A 99 10.73 1.00 -6.21
N THR A 100 10.62 0.64 -4.92
CA THR A 100 11.24 -0.57 -4.37
C THR A 100 10.86 -1.70 -5.28
N GLY A 101 11.82 -2.35 -5.90
CA GLY A 101 11.43 -3.10 -7.08
C GLY A 101 12.38 -3.00 -8.24
N ASP A 102 12.53 -1.75 -8.66
CA ASP A 102 12.86 -1.49 -10.04
C ASP A 102 14.35 -1.64 -10.29
N PHE A 103 14.64 -2.24 -11.44
CA PHE A 103 15.94 -2.17 -12.06
C PHE A 103 15.96 -0.92 -12.92
N VAL A 104 16.79 0.04 -12.52
CA VAL A 104 16.79 1.38 -13.08
C VAL A 104 18.16 1.74 -13.64
N GLU A 105 18.16 2.50 -14.73
CA GLU A 105 19.28 3.31 -15.15
C GLU A 105 19.14 4.67 -14.48
N VAL A 106 20.13 5.07 -13.70
CA VAL A 106 20.17 6.40 -13.10
C VAL A 106 20.94 7.33 -14.02
N VAL A 107 20.29 8.45 -14.35
CA VAL A 107 20.80 9.49 -15.22
C VAL A 107 21.35 10.61 -14.34
N TYR A 108 22.63 10.90 -14.48
CA TYR A 108 23.32 11.89 -13.67
C TYR A 108 23.80 13.08 -14.52
N ALA A 109 23.76 14.28 -13.95
CA ALA A 109 24.49 15.42 -14.49
C ALA A 109 25.98 15.21 -14.25
N ALA A 110 26.79 15.03 -15.29
CA ALA A 110 28.23 14.96 -15.09
C ALA A 110 28.72 16.28 -14.52
N ASN A 111 29.51 16.14 -13.47
CA ASN A 111 30.18 17.25 -12.86
C ASN A 111 31.15 17.87 -13.89
N THR A 112 30.88 19.08 -14.36
CA THR A 112 31.73 19.77 -15.36
C THR A 112 33.04 20.28 -14.77
N SER A 113 33.29 20.03 -13.48
CA SER A 113 34.50 20.41 -12.77
C SER A 113 35.66 19.44 -13.07
N ARG A 114 36.44 19.72 -14.11
CA ARG A 114 37.82 19.23 -14.21
C ARG A 114 38.68 19.96 -13.17
N VAL A 115 38.59 19.60 -11.89
CA VAL A 115 39.61 19.99 -10.91
C VAL A 115 40.60 18.83 -10.77
N THR A 116 41.72 19.01 -11.45
CA THR A 116 42.92 18.21 -11.26
C THR A 116 43.40 18.34 -9.83
N GLY A 117 43.24 17.28 -9.04
CA GLY A 117 43.97 17.08 -7.79
C GLY A 117 43.22 17.45 -6.51
N ARG A 118 42.87 16.40 -5.76
CA ARG A 118 43.01 16.33 -4.29
C ARG A 118 42.02 17.15 -3.44
N ARG A 119 40.73 16.82 -3.54
CA ARG A 119 39.75 16.63 -2.42
C ARG A 119 38.35 16.51 -3.02
N MET A 120 37.80 15.30 -3.10
CA MET A 120 36.36 15.13 -3.27
C MET A 120 35.73 15.33 -1.89
N LEU A 121 35.02 16.44 -1.70
CA LEU A 121 34.15 16.63 -0.54
C LEU A 121 32.77 16.06 -0.90
N LEU A 122 32.02 15.59 0.09
CA LEU A 122 30.68 14.99 -0.01
C LEU A 122 29.60 15.89 -0.70
N SER A 123 29.98 17.09 -1.15
CA SER A 123 29.17 18.07 -1.89
C SER A 123 29.21 17.89 -3.42
N ASP A 124 30.04 16.98 -3.94
CA ASP A 124 30.27 16.81 -5.39
C ASP A 124 29.49 15.62 -6.00
N GLN A 125 28.48 15.09 -5.30
CA GLN A 125 27.65 14.03 -5.87
C GLN A 125 26.92 14.57 -7.11
N PRO A 126 27.02 13.89 -8.26
CA PRO A 126 26.38 14.36 -9.46
C PRO A 126 24.87 14.37 -9.23
N ALA A 127 24.22 15.49 -9.55
CA ALA A 127 22.78 15.62 -9.37
C ALA A 127 22.07 14.53 -10.17
N VAL A 128 21.23 13.75 -9.50
CA VAL A 128 20.34 12.80 -10.16
C VAL A 128 19.38 13.61 -11.01
N LEU A 129 19.43 13.40 -12.33
CA LEU A 129 18.58 14.08 -13.30
C LEU A 129 17.31 13.29 -13.57
N ASP A 130 17.45 11.97 -13.69
CA ASP A 130 16.34 11.08 -14.02
C ASP A 130 16.60 9.64 -13.59
N PHE A 131 15.54 8.85 -13.53
CA PHE A 131 15.58 7.41 -13.44
C PHE A 131 14.81 6.79 -14.59
N GLN A 132 15.50 6.03 -15.43
CA GLN A 132 14.86 5.23 -16.46
C GLN A 132 14.68 3.80 -15.96
N ILE A 133 13.44 3.36 -15.81
CA ILE A 133 13.16 1.96 -15.49
C ILE A 133 13.57 1.09 -16.68
N ILE A 134 14.57 0.25 -16.48
CA ILE A 134 14.98 -0.78 -17.44
C ILE A 134 14.04 -1.99 -17.30
N GLN A 135 13.79 -2.42 -16.06
CA GLN A 135 12.90 -3.53 -15.76
C GLN A 135 12.10 -3.23 -14.49
N PRO A 136 10.76 -3.27 -14.54
CA PRO A 136 9.93 -3.18 -13.35
C PRO A 136 10.27 -4.27 -12.33
N GLY A 137 10.23 -3.92 -11.05
CA GLY A 137 10.20 -4.92 -9.99
C GLY A 137 9.07 -5.92 -10.22
N SER A 138 9.38 -7.20 -10.10
CA SER A 138 8.38 -8.26 -10.18
C SER A 138 7.86 -8.57 -8.78
N PRO A 139 6.54 -8.69 -8.58
CA PRO A 139 5.96 -9.06 -7.29
C PRO A 139 6.63 -10.30 -6.71
N LYS A 140 7.18 -10.19 -5.51
CA LYS A 140 7.68 -11.37 -4.80
C LYS A 140 6.59 -12.04 -4.00
N GLU A 141 6.62 -13.36 -4.07
CA GLU A 141 5.83 -14.23 -3.19
C GLU A 141 4.31 -14.15 -3.35
N VAL A 142 3.86 -13.67 -4.51
CA VAL A 142 2.51 -13.95 -4.97
C VAL A 142 2.40 -15.44 -5.25
N PHE A 143 1.40 -16.10 -4.67
CA PHE A 143 1.11 -17.49 -4.95
C PHE A 143 0.63 -17.63 -6.40
N THR A 144 1.32 -18.47 -7.19
CA THR A 144 1.01 -18.71 -8.61
C THR A 144 0.57 -20.14 -8.91
N GLY A 145 0.34 -20.97 -7.88
CA GLY A 145 -0.12 -22.35 -8.02
C GLY A 145 0.67 -23.36 -7.17
N ASP A 146 1.96 -23.10 -6.95
CA ASP A 146 2.80 -23.93 -6.09
C ASP A 146 2.94 -23.33 -4.70
N PRO A 147 2.86 -24.14 -3.62
CA PRO A 147 3.02 -23.62 -2.28
C PRO A 147 4.39 -22.98 -2.07
N ILE A 148 4.39 -21.83 -1.39
CA ILE A 148 5.57 -21.03 -1.12
C ILE A 148 6.13 -21.45 0.24
N GLN A 149 7.38 -21.90 0.27
CA GLN A 149 8.12 -22.05 1.50
C GLN A 149 9.00 -20.83 1.72
N VAL A 150 8.79 -20.17 2.84
CA VAL A 150 9.51 -18.96 3.23
C VAL A 150 10.81 -19.32 3.94
N SER A 151 11.92 -18.76 3.48
CA SER A 151 13.20 -18.82 4.18
C SER A 151 13.47 -17.51 4.92
N SER A 152 13.96 -17.60 6.17
CA SER A 152 14.14 -16.43 7.04
C SER A 152 15.37 -16.51 7.92
N TYR A 153 15.98 -15.35 8.16
CA TYR A 153 17.05 -15.14 9.12
C TYR A 153 16.53 -14.17 10.18
N ILE A 154 16.54 -14.59 11.43
CA ILE A 154 16.05 -13.81 12.55
C ILE A 154 17.26 -13.45 13.41
N TYR A 155 17.52 -12.15 13.55
CA TYR A 155 18.64 -11.57 14.28
C TYR A 155 18.12 -10.93 15.57
N VAL A 156 18.52 -11.45 16.72
CA VAL A 156 18.24 -10.83 18.01
C VAL A 156 19.45 -10.02 18.45
N ILE A 157 19.32 -8.71 18.45
CA ILE A 157 20.47 -7.84 18.69
C ILE A 157 20.44 -7.23 20.10
N ASN A 158 21.61 -6.91 20.62
CA ASN A 158 21.81 -5.96 21.70
C ASN A 158 22.57 -4.74 21.16
N THR A 159 22.31 -3.55 21.71
CA THR A 159 22.99 -2.31 21.30
C THR A 159 22.95 -1.28 22.43
N CYS A 160 23.89 -0.33 22.46
CA CYS A 160 23.96 0.70 23.51
C CYS A 160 24.04 0.15 24.95
N GLY A 161 24.58 -1.08 25.11
CA GLY A 161 24.55 -1.79 26.40
C GLY A 161 23.14 -2.23 26.84
N TRP A 162 22.13 -2.05 25.99
CA TRP A 162 20.77 -2.53 26.23
C TRP A 162 20.68 -4.02 25.89
N PRO A 163 20.13 -4.83 26.81
CA PRO A 163 20.05 -6.26 26.61
C PRO A 163 19.05 -6.62 25.49
N GLN A 164 19.19 -7.83 24.98
CA GLN A 164 18.21 -8.40 24.06
C GLN A 164 16.81 -8.42 24.70
N SER A 165 15.78 -8.18 23.89
CA SER A 165 14.38 -8.14 24.31
C SER A 165 13.71 -9.52 24.40
N THR A 166 14.31 -10.53 23.77
CA THR A 166 13.82 -11.90 23.74
C THR A 166 14.96 -12.92 23.63
N THR A 167 14.62 -14.20 23.68
CA THR A 167 15.56 -15.32 23.53
C THR A 167 15.25 -16.14 22.29
N THR A 168 16.21 -16.94 21.84
CA THR A 168 16.03 -17.89 20.73
C THR A 168 14.87 -18.86 21.00
N ASP A 169 14.76 -19.38 22.22
CA ASP A 169 13.66 -20.30 22.59
C ASP A 169 12.28 -19.63 22.52
N LYS A 170 12.16 -18.38 22.96
CA LYS A 170 10.90 -17.63 22.84
C LYS A 170 10.54 -17.35 21.39
N LEU A 171 11.53 -17.06 20.54
CA LEU A 171 11.29 -16.91 19.10
C LEU A 171 10.95 -18.23 18.43
N ARG A 172 11.55 -19.36 18.83
CA ARG A 172 11.12 -20.68 18.36
C ARG A 172 9.68 -20.98 18.74
N GLN A 173 9.26 -20.62 19.95
CA GLN A 173 7.86 -20.71 20.35
C GLN A 173 6.96 -19.81 19.51
N LEU A 174 7.36 -18.55 19.30
CA LEU A 174 6.61 -17.60 18.50
C LEU A 174 6.46 -18.05 17.04
N TYR A 175 7.49 -18.66 16.46
CA TYR A 175 7.49 -19.01 15.04
C TYR A 175 6.99 -20.42 14.74
N PHE A 176 7.21 -21.41 15.61
CA PHE A 176 7.00 -22.82 15.28
C PHE A 176 6.29 -23.67 16.34
N THR A 177 6.62 -23.52 17.62
CA THR A 177 6.23 -24.51 18.64
C THR A 177 5.16 -24.04 19.63
N GLY A 178 4.87 -22.74 19.67
CA GLY A 178 3.81 -22.18 20.51
C GLY A 178 2.43 -22.62 20.04
N SER A 179 1.44 -22.59 20.94
CA SER A 179 0.04 -22.93 20.62
C SER A 179 -0.58 -22.01 19.56
N GLN A 180 -0.02 -20.81 19.41
CA GLN A 180 -0.25 -19.90 18.30
C GLN A 180 1.12 -19.42 17.84
N ASN A 181 1.44 -19.63 16.58
CA ASN A 181 2.77 -19.38 16.04
C ASN A 181 2.71 -18.87 14.59
N ILE A 182 3.79 -18.25 14.12
CA ILE A 182 3.83 -17.61 12.78
C ILE A 182 3.66 -18.62 11.65
N GLN A 183 4.19 -19.85 11.80
CA GLN A 183 4.02 -20.91 10.80
C GLN A 183 2.55 -21.26 10.61
N ASP A 184 1.83 -21.52 11.69
CA ASP A 184 0.41 -21.86 11.68
C ASP A 184 -0.46 -20.67 11.30
N TYR A 185 -0.03 -19.45 11.64
CA TYR A 185 -0.71 -18.23 11.23
C TYR A 185 -0.67 -18.06 9.70
N HIS A 186 0.51 -18.22 9.09
CA HIS A 186 0.66 -18.17 7.64
C HIS A 186 -0.12 -19.31 6.96
N SER A 187 0.03 -20.55 7.42
CA SER A 187 -0.65 -21.70 6.78
C SER A 187 -2.17 -21.57 6.88
N THR A 188 -2.69 -21.11 8.03
CA THR A 188 -4.13 -20.89 8.23
C THR A 188 -4.66 -19.77 7.35
N CYS A 189 -4.04 -18.58 7.38
CA CYS A 189 -4.58 -17.42 6.66
C CYS A 189 -4.32 -17.47 5.14
N SER A 190 -3.36 -18.27 4.69
CA SER A 190 -3.06 -18.47 3.27
C SER A 190 -3.71 -19.73 2.68
N TYR A 191 -4.53 -20.47 3.43
CA TYR A 191 -5.12 -21.74 2.96
C TYR A 191 -4.07 -22.78 2.53
N ASN A 192 -3.00 -22.91 3.32
CA ASN A 192 -1.86 -23.80 3.05
C ASN A 192 -1.10 -23.46 1.76
N LYS A 193 -1.14 -22.19 1.31
CA LYS A 193 -0.39 -21.71 0.15
C LYS A 193 0.97 -21.15 0.52
N VAL A 194 1.14 -20.66 1.74
CA VAL A 194 2.39 -20.13 2.27
C VAL A 194 2.74 -20.83 3.58
N PHE A 195 3.97 -21.32 3.65
CA PHE A 195 4.51 -22.02 4.80
C PHE A 195 5.78 -21.34 5.28
N PHE A 196 5.97 -21.34 6.60
CA PHE A 196 7.15 -20.79 7.26
C PHE A 196 7.88 -21.91 8.01
N PRO A 197 8.53 -22.85 7.32
CA PRO A 197 9.07 -24.04 7.97
C PRO A 197 10.31 -23.70 8.82
N GLU A 198 10.41 -24.34 9.98
CA GLU A 198 11.59 -24.21 10.86
C GLU A 198 12.89 -24.59 10.14
N ALA A 199 12.84 -25.60 9.26
CA ALA A 199 13.99 -26.05 8.47
C ALA A 199 14.59 -24.96 7.56
N ASN A 200 13.80 -23.95 7.18
CA ASN A 200 14.25 -22.83 6.33
C ASN A 200 14.42 -21.53 7.14
N THR A 201 14.31 -21.60 8.47
CA THR A 201 14.52 -20.44 9.34
C THR A 201 15.78 -20.62 10.18
N ARG A 202 16.55 -19.55 10.31
CA ARG A 202 17.73 -19.47 11.16
C ARG A 202 17.53 -18.37 12.19
N ILE A 203 17.83 -18.64 13.46
CA ILE A 203 17.74 -17.65 14.54
C ILE A 203 19.13 -17.48 15.14
N PHE A 204 19.60 -16.24 15.15
CA PHE A 204 20.90 -15.84 15.69
C PHE A 204 20.67 -14.89 16.85
N ASP A 205 21.41 -15.08 17.93
CA ASP A 205 21.43 -14.23 19.10
C ASP A 205 22.85 -13.72 19.38
N ASN A 206 23.03 -13.02 20.50
CA ASN A 206 24.30 -12.45 20.94
C ASN A 206 24.97 -11.52 19.91
N ILE A 207 24.18 -10.92 19.02
CA ILE A 207 24.65 -9.93 18.06
C ILE A 207 24.79 -8.59 18.78
N ASN A 208 26.03 -8.14 18.98
CA ASN A 208 26.32 -6.85 19.60
C ASN A 208 26.55 -5.79 18.52
N VAL A 209 25.66 -4.80 18.48
CA VAL A 209 25.80 -3.64 17.60
C VAL A 209 26.28 -2.45 18.43
N PRO A 210 27.42 -1.81 18.08
CA PRO A 210 27.87 -0.60 18.77
C PRO A 210 26.76 0.45 18.78
N CYS A 211 26.69 1.24 19.86
CA CYS A 211 25.62 2.22 20.02
C CYS A 211 25.59 3.28 18.93
N SER A 212 26.78 3.72 18.54
CA SER A 212 27.00 4.64 17.44
C SER A 212 28.23 4.19 16.67
N GLY A 213 28.31 4.63 15.43
CA GLY A 213 29.42 4.29 14.56
C GLY A 213 29.20 4.80 13.16
N THR A 214 29.98 4.24 12.25
CA THR A 214 29.84 4.49 10.83
C THR A 214 29.54 3.18 10.15
N VAL A 215 28.41 3.14 9.46
CA VAL A 215 28.03 2.02 8.63
C VAL A 215 28.42 2.31 7.19
N GLN A 216 29.07 1.34 6.54
CA GLN A 216 29.59 1.51 5.20
C GLN A 216 28.75 0.70 4.22
N SER A 217 28.32 1.37 3.17
CA SER A 217 27.62 0.75 2.06
C SER A 217 28.41 1.13 0.81
N GLY A 218 29.33 0.24 0.42
CA GLY A 218 30.41 0.48 -0.55
C GLY A 218 31.21 1.72 -0.27
N VAL A 219 31.17 2.70 -1.16
CA VAL A 219 31.97 3.92 -0.99
C VAL A 219 31.35 4.91 0.00
N LEU A 220 30.06 4.75 0.31
CA LEU A 220 29.35 5.67 1.19
C LEU A 220 29.41 5.23 2.65
N LYS A 221 29.49 6.23 3.51
CA LYS A 221 29.63 6.09 4.96
C LYS A 221 28.55 6.91 5.65
N TYR A 222 27.71 6.23 6.39
CA TYR A 222 26.62 6.84 7.14
C TYR A 222 26.94 6.72 8.62
N ASN A 223 26.90 7.85 9.32
CA ASN A 223 26.97 7.80 10.77
C ASN A 223 25.61 7.38 11.30
N TYR A 224 25.63 6.54 12.32
CA TYR A 224 24.42 6.11 13.01
C TYR A 224 24.59 6.29 14.52
N ASP A 225 23.48 6.54 15.20
CA ASP A 225 23.39 6.61 16.66
C ASP A 225 22.06 5.98 17.11
N SER A 226 22.13 4.69 17.43
CA SER A 226 21.00 3.88 17.92
C SER A 226 20.49 4.32 19.29
N SER A 227 21.20 5.20 20.01
CA SER A 227 20.69 5.74 21.28
C SER A 227 19.53 6.71 21.08
N ASN A 228 19.48 7.38 19.93
CA ASN A 228 18.59 8.50 19.65
C ASN A 228 17.77 8.34 18.38
N SER A 229 18.23 7.52 17.43
CA SER A 229 17.64 7.40 16.09
C SER A 229 17.31 5.95 15.71
N CYS A 230 16.42 5.81 14.74
CA CYS A 230 16.04 4.52 14.11
C CYS A 230 15.89 4.68 12.59
N GLY A 231 16.68 5.56 11.98
CA GLY A 231 16.66 5.83 10.56
C GLY A 231 17.32 4.72 9.76
N ALA A 232 17.49 4.96 8.46
CA ALA A 232 18.07 3.97 7.55
C ALA A 232 19.49 3.57 7.95
N ALA A 233 20.30 4.50 8.47
CA ALA A 233 21.67 4.22 8.90
C ALA A 233 21.71 3.22 10.08
N GLU A 234 20.86 3.41 11.10
CA GLU A 234 20.75 2.46 12.21
C GLU A 234 20.21 1.11 11.75
N GLN A 235 19.14 1.11 10.95
CA GLN A 235 18.54 -0.09 10.38
C GLN A 235 19.55 -0.93 9.58
N PHE A 236 20.41 -0.26 8.82
CA PHE A 236 21.47 -0.89 8.04
C PHE A 236 22.57 -1.45 8.95
N ALA A 237 23.00 -0.70 9.97
CA ALA A 237 23.98 -1.17 10.96
C ALA A 237 23.48 -2.43 11.71
N TRP A 238 22.21 -2.44 12.13
CA TRP A 238 21.60 -3.57 12.80
C TRP A 238 21.53 -4.81 11.93
N ARG A 239 21.10 -4.63 10.67
CA ARG A 239 21.01 -5.74 9.71
C ARG A 239 22.38 -6.33 9.42
N MET A 240 23.34 -5.49 9.05
CA MET A 240 24.68 -5.97 8.65
C MET A 240 25.39 -6.72 9.76
N ALA A 241 25.25 -6.30 11.02
CA ALA A 241 25.83 -7.04 12.14
C ALA A 241 25.27 -8.48 12.25
N GLY A 242 23.99 -8.67 11.96
CA GLY A 242 23.37 -10.00 11.90
C GLY A 242 23.85 -10.81 10.69
N GLU A 243 23.95 -10.16 9.53
CA GLU A 243 24.46 -10.75 8.30
C GLU A 243 25.92 -11.19 8.44
N ASP A 244 26.77 -10.36 9.04
CA ASP A 244 28.18 -10.64 9.31
C ASP A 244 28.34 -11.87 10.23
N LEU A 245 27.54 -11.96 11.29
CA LEU A 245 27.53 -13.14 12.15
C LEU A 245 27.10 -14.39 11.37
N ALA A 246 25.99 -14.33 10.64
CA ALA A 246 25.49 -15.47 9.86
C ALA A 246 26.53 -15.93 8.81
N ARG A 247 27.19 -14.99 8.12
CA ARG A 247 28.28 -15.29 7.18
C ARG A 247 29.49 -15.91 7.88
N SER A 248 29.89 -15.40 9.05
CA SER A 248 31.00 -15.97 9.84
C SER A 248 30.74 -17.41 10.30
N LEU A 249 29.47 -17.80 10.41
CA LEU A 249 29.04 -19.16 10.75
C LEU A 249 28.85 -20.07 9.52
N GLY A 250 29.22 -19.61 8.33
CA GLY A 250 29.18 -20.38 7.09
C GLY A 250 27.87 -20.31 6.31
N TYR A 251 26.91 -19.47 6.73
CA TYR A 251 25.64 -19.30 6.01
C TYR A 251 25.72 -18.36 4.80
N GLY A 252 26.91 -17.83 4.47
CA GLY A 252 27.11 -16.91 3.34
C GLY A 252 26.50 -17.40 2.00
N PRO A 253 26.78 -18.63 1.54
CA PRO A 253 26.18 -19.15 0.31
C PRO A 253 24.65 -19.26 0.40
N GLU A 254 24.13 -19.70 1.56
CA GLU A 254 22.69 -19.73 1.83
C GLU A 254 22.13 -18.32 1.95
N MET A 255 22.92 -17.27 2.14
CA MET A 255 22.59 -15.85 2.22
C MET A 255 22.75 -15.07 0.89
N ASP A 256 23.39 -15.66 -0.12
CA ASP A 256 23.64 -15.04 -1.43
C ASP A 256 22.75 -15.58 -2.56
N SER A 257 22.13 -16.76 -2.36
CA SER A 257 21.18 -17.35 -3.32
C SER A 257 19.95 -16.45 -3.59
N THR A 258 19.25 -16.64 -4.71
CA THR A 258 18.04 -15.86 -5.06
C THR A 258 16.75 -16.41 -4.42
N GLN A 259 16.85 -17.50 -3.66
CA GLN A 259 15.72 -18.02 -2.90
C GLN A 259 15.34 -17.02 -1.81
N ARG A 260 14.05 -16.70 -1.75
CA ARG A 260 13.49 -15.55 -1.02
C ARG A 260 13.93 -15.56 0.45
N ARG A 261 14.56 -14.47 0.93
CA ARG A 261 14.99 -14.30 2.32
C ARG A 261 14.32 -13.13 3.01
N ARG A 262 13.73 -13.41 4.16
CA ARG A 262 13.35 -12.38 5.12
C ARG A 262 14.42 -12.24 6.18
N LEU A 263 14.82 -11.01 6.46
CA LEU A 263 15.74 -10.65 7.51
C LEU A 263 14.93 -9.97 8.59
N VAL A 264 14.66 -10.68 9.68
CA VAL A 264 13.90 -10.17 10.82
C VAL A 264 14.87 -9.74 11.90
N VAL A 265 14.96 -8.44 12.17
CA VAL A 265 15.83 -7.87 13.19
C VAL A 265 14.99 -7.52 14.42
N VAL A 266 15.22 -8.23 15.53
CA VAL A 266 14.54 -8.01 16.81
C VAL A 266 15.43 -7.13 17.69
N LEU A 267 14.93 -5.93 18.01
CA LEU A 267 15.67 -4.89 18.71
C LEU A 267 15.51 -4.97 20.24
N PRO A 268 16.41 -4.36 21.03
CA PRO A 268 16.20 -4.13 22.47
C PRO A 268 14.95 -3.31 22.77
N THR A 269 14.39 -3.44 23.97
CA THR A 269 13.19 -2.66 24.39
C THR A 269 13.49 -1.16 24.51
N SER A 270 14.74 -0.80 24.78
CA SER A 270 15.16 0.57 25.07
C SER A 270 15.32 1.47 23.83
N VAL A 271 15.31 0.90 22.62
CA VAL A 271 15.43 1.66 21.37
C VAL A 271 14.29 2.68 21.22
N LYS A 272 14.62 3.87 20.69
CA LYS A 272 13.71 5.03 20.64
C LYS A 272 12.85 5.10 19.38
N CYS A 273 12.57 3.95 18.78
CA CYS A 273 11.78 3.90 17.54
C CYS A 273 10.30 4.19 17.83
N GLY A 274 9.67 5.01 17.00
CA GLY A 274 8.27 5.40 17.11
C GLY A 274 7.26 4.30 16.72
N TRP A 275 7.75 3.24 16.08
CA TRP A 275 6.96 2.14 15.54
C TRP A 275 7.07 0.85 16.38
N ALA A 276 6.07 -0.04 16.26
CA ALA A 276 6.08 -1.36 16.90
C ALA A 276 6.89 -2.37 16.08
N GLY A 277 6.73 -2.32 14.76
CA GLY A 277 7.58 -2.95 13.77
C GLY A 277 7.73 -2.05 12.55
N LEU A 278 8.63 -2.43 11.65
CA LEU A 278 8.84 -1.77 10.36
C LEU A 278 9.27 -2.82 9.32
N GLY A 279 8.49 -2.97 8.25
CA GLY A 279 8.76 -3.91 7.16
C GLY A 279 9.09 -3.22 5.85
N SER A 280 10.00 -3.82 5.06
CA SER A 280 10.15 -3.49 3.64
C SER A 280 8.87 -3.84 2.88
N VAL A 281 8.31 -2.89 2.11
CA VAL A 281 7.14 -3.12 1.26
C VAL A 281 7.58 -3.48 -0.16
N GLY A 282 7.09 -4.62 -0.68
CA GLY A 282 7.24 -5.00 -2.10
C GLY A 282 8.70 -5.14 -2.52
N CYS A 283 9.42 -6.09 -1.94
CA CYS A 283 10.86 -6.20 -2.15
C CYS A 283 11.20 -6.89 -3.48
N SER A 284 11.95 -6.24 -4.38
CA SER A 284 12.58 -6.92 -5.53
C SER A 284 13.99 -7.46 -5.27
N GLY A 285 14.67 -6.99 -4.22
CA GLY A 285 16.08 -7.33 -3.92
C GLY A 285 16.28 -8.71 -3.30
N ARG A 286 17.53 -9.15 -3.11
CA ARG A 286 17.86 -10.49 -2.54
C ARG A 286 17.26 -10.76 -1.15
N SER A 287 16.91 -9.71 -0.41
CA SER A 287 16.36 -9.79 0.93
C SER A 287 15.25 -8.76 1.17
N CYS A 288 14.29 -9.10 2.01
CA CYS A 288 13.35 -8.17 2.64
C CYS A 288 13.73 -7.99 4.11
N SER A 289 13.73 -6.76 4.63
CA SER A 289 13.97 -6.52 6.05
C SER A 289 12.66 -6.32 6.80
N VAL A 290 12.62 -6.83 8.02
CA VAL A 290 11.60 -6.55 9.03
C VAL A 290 12.34 -6.18 10.30
N TYR A 291 11.94 -5.11 10.97
CA TYR A 291 12.48 -4.69 12.25
C TYR A 291 11.36 -4.76 13.28
N ILE A 292 11.62 -5.40 14.42
CA ILE A 292 10.65 -5.54 15.51
C ILE A 292 11.21 -4.83 16.74
N LYS A 293 10.48 -3.84 17.25
CA LYS A 293 10.86 -3.15 18.48
C LYS A 293 10.76 -4.10 19.67
N GLY A 294 11.71 -4.01 20.61
CA GLY A 294 11.82 -5.00 21.69
C GLY A 294 10.60 -5.17 22.58
N GLY A 295 9.81 -4.12 22.79
CA GLY A 295 8.53 -4.23 23.51
C GLY A 295 7.50 -5.16 22.83
N TYR A 296 7.70 -5.46 21.55
CA TYR A 296 6.84 -6.29 20.71
C TYR A 296 7.57 -7.54 20.19
N ALA A 297 8.76 -7.86 20.70
CA ALA A 297 9.58 -8.99 20.26
C ALA A 297 8.90 -10.38 20.35
N ASN A 298 7.82 -10.48 21.12
CA ASN A 298 7.04 -11.70 21.27
C ASN A 298 5.59 -11.52 20.77
N SER A 299 5.31 -10.43 20.04
CA SER A 299 3.97 -10.13 19.54
C SER A 299 3.73 -10.83 18.21
N LEU A 300 2.90 -11.87 18.24
CA LEU A 300 2.50 -12.61 17.04
C LEU A 300 1.91 -11.69 15.96
N LEU A 301 1.09 -10.72 16.38
CA LEU A 301 0.38 -9.82 15.46
C LEU A 301 1.32 -8.82 14.78
N VAL A 302 2.27 -8.25 15.53
CA VAL A 302 3.26 -7.33 14.94
C VAL A 302 4.15 -8.08 13.96
N HIS A 303 4.64 -9.26 14.32
CA HIS A 303 5.43 -10.07 13.39
C HIS A 303 4.64 -10.41 12.12
N MET A 304 3.38 -10.84 12.24
CA MET A 304 2.55 -11.13 11.06
C MET A 304 2.30 -9.89 10.20
N HIS A 305 2.04 -8.72 10.82
CA HIS A 305 1.85 -7.44 10.13
C HIS A 305 3.08 -7.07 9.30
N GLU A 306 4.26 -7.05 9.93
CA GLU A 306 5.49 -6.68 9.22
C GLU A 306 5.88 -7.70 8.14
N LEU A 307 5.62 -8.98 8.38
CA LEU A 307 5.81 -10.02 7.37
C LEU A 307 4.84 -9.85 6.18
N GLY A 308 3.64 -9.30 6.41
CA GLY A 308 2.72 -8.91 5.34
C GLY A 308 3.31 -7.84 4.41
N HIS A 309 4.02 -6.84 4.95
CA HIS A 309 4.72 -5.85 4.13
C HIS A 309 5.74 -6.49 3.19
N THR A 310 6.46 -7.53 3.66
CA THR A 310 7.45 -8.25 2.82
C THR A 310 6.82 -8.97 1.61
N GLN A 311 5.49 -9.16 1.61
CA GLN A 311 4.71 -9.72 0.50
C GLN A 311 4.11 -8.62 -0.40
N GLY A 312 4.50 -7.36 -0.19
CA GLY A 312 3.99 -6.22 -0.94
C GLY A 312 2.66 -5.67 -0.44
N LEU A 313 2.22 -6.02 0.77
CA LEU A 313 0.98 -5.50 1.33
C LEU A 313 1.18 -4.10 1.90
N SER A 314 0.26 -3.20 1.58
CA SER A 314 0.10 -1.91 2.28
C SER A 314 -0.85 -2.08 3.47
N HIS A 315 -0.94 -1.04 4.32
CA HIS A 315 -1.90 -1.02 5.40
C HIS A 315 -3.35 -1.19 4.92
N ALA A 316 -4.24 -1.61 5.83
CA ALA A 316 -5.68 -1.71 5.61
C ALA A 316 -6.42 -0.65 6.44
N GLY A 317 -7.03 0.30 5.75
CA GLY A 317 -7.56 1.52 6.36
C GLY A 317 -9.09 1.63 6.35
N ARG A 318 -9.58 2.66 7.03
CA ARG A 318 -10.98 3.09 7.01
C ARG A 318 -11.07 4.62 7.05
N GLY A 319 -11.59 5.21 5.99
CA GLY A 319 -11.64 6.67 5.87
C GLY A 319 -10.22 7.25 5.82
N LEU A 320 -9.91 8.16 6.74
CA LEU A 320 -8.58 8.77 6.87
C LEU A 320 -7.66 8.00 7.82
N ASP A 321 -8.17 7.00 8.53
CA ASP A 321 -7.38 6.17 9.44
C ASP A 321 -6.73 5.04 8.63
N GLU A 322 -5.41 5.13 8.49
CA GLU A 322 -4.60 4.15 7.74
C GLU A 322 -4.70 2.73 8.31
N TYR A 323 -4.91 2.60 9.61
CA TYR A 323 -5.07 1.32 10.30
C TYR A 323 -6.53 1.04 10.65
N GLY A 324 -7.48 1.82 10.15
CA GLY A 324 -8.88 1.80 10.59
C GLY A 324 -9.66 0.52 10.26
N ASP A 325 -9.09 -0.43 9.52
CA ASP A 325 -9.68 -1.73 9.26
C ASP A 325 -9.37 -2.73 10.40
N LYS A 326 -10.35 -3.00 11.25
CA LYS A 326 -10.24 -4.00 12.34
C LYS A 326 -10.45 -5.45 11.88
N SER A 327 -10.66 -5.66 10.59
CA SER A 327 -10.86 -6.98 9.98
C SER A 327 -9.63 -7.49 9.24
N ASP A 328 -8.52 -6.77 9.27
CA ASP A 328 -7.29 -7.11 8.56
C ASP A 328 -6.08 -6.91 9.48
N ILE A 329 -5.13 -7.85 9.43
CA ILE A 329 -3.87 -7.76 10.16
C ILE A 329 -3.02 -6.56 9.73
N MET A 330 -3.15 -6.11 8.48
CA MET A 330 -2.53 -4.90 7.95
C MET A 330 -3.23 -3.62 8.41
N GLY A 331 -4.35 -3.72 9.13
CA GLY A 331 -5.02 -2.61 9.80
C GLY A 331 -4.76 -2.65 11.31
N THR A 332 -5.81 -2.46 12.10
CA THR A 332 -5.71 -2.53 13.57
C THR A 332 -6.15 -3.91 14.04
N ALA A 333 -5.18 -4.74 14.40
CA ALA A 333 -5.47 -5.95 15.16
C ALA A 333 -5.72 -5.58 16.64
N GLY A 334 -6.72 -6.20 17.27
CA GLY A 334 -6.92 -6.09 18.72
C GLY A 334 -5.77 -6.73 19.50
N SER A 335 -5.78 -6.63 20.83
CA SER A 335 -4.74 -7.22 21.70
C SER A 335 -4.99 -8.69 22.10
N SER A 336 -6.06 -9.30 21.58
CA SER A 336 -6.42 -10.68 21.90
C SER A 336 -5.46 -11.68 21.27
N PRO A 337 -5.14 -12.80 21.95
CA PRO A 337 -4.31 -13.86 21.38
C PRO A 337 -5.08 -14.64 20.30
N GLY A 338 -4.50 -14.73 19.09
CA GLY A 338 -5.01 -15.55 17.99
C GLY A 338 -4.70 -14.95 16.63
N TYR A 339 -5.41 -15.43 15.60
CA TYR A 339 -5.16 -15.06 14.23
C TYR A 339 -6.22 -14.08 13.73
N LEU A 340 -5.78 -12.99 13.11
CA LEU A 340 -6.58 -12.09 12.31
C LEU A 340 -6.06 -12.21 10.89
N CYS A 341 -6.85 -12.77 9.97
CA CYS A 341 -6.39 -12.92 8.60
C CYS A 341 -6.62 -11.61 7.82
N MET A 342 -5.89 -11.46 6.72
CA MET A 342 -6.05 -10.33 5.80
C MET A 342 -7.47 -10.26 5.25
N ASN A 343 -7.93 -9.09 4.80
CA ASN A 343 -9.18 -8.95 4.07
C ASN A 343 -9.07 -9.53 2.65
N ALA A 344 -10.21 -9.68 1.98
CA ALA A 344 -10.26 -10.35 0.69
C ALA A 344 -9.43 -9.65 -0.41
N GLY A 345 -9.29 -8.33 -0.35
CA GLY A 345 -8.48 -7.57 -1.32
C GLY A 345 -6.99 -7.82 -1.14
N ASN A 346 -6.51 -7.76 0.11
CA ASN A 346 -5.11 -8.06 0.43
C ASN A 346 -4.77 -9.53 0.16
N GLN A 347 -5.66 -10.47 0.50
CA GLN A 347 -5.46 -11.89 0.14
C GLN A 347 -5.39 -12.10 -1.38
N LEU A 348 -6.22 -11.42 -2.17
CA LEU A 348 -6.18 -11.54 -3.63
C LEU A 348 -4.85 -11.01 -4.18
N ARG A 349 -4.37 -9.89 -3.62
CA ARG A 349 -3.10 -9.26 -4.02
C ARG A 349 -1.92 -10.23 -3.96
N VAL A 350 -1.87 -11.10 -2.94
CA VAL A 350 -0.81 -12.10 -2.75
C VAL A 350 -1.19 -13.50 -3.25
N GLY A 351 -2.33 -13.65 -3.94
CA GLY A 351 -2.78 -14.93 -4.51
C GLY A 351 -3.32 -15.94 -3.48
N TRP A 352 -3.64 -15.50 -2.27
CA TRP A 352 -4.10 -16.39 -1.20
C TRP A 352 -5.56 -16.79 -1.34
N ASN A 353 -6.37 -15.97 -2.03
CA ASN A 353 -7.76 -16.30 -2.30
C ASN A 353 -8.10 -16.08 -3.79
N ALA A 354 -9.33 -16.41 -4.16
CA ALA A 354 -9.91 -16.21 -5.47
C ALA A 354 -11.37 -15.72 -5.35
N PRO A 355 -11.88 -14.97 -6.33
CA PRO A 355 -13.28 -14.57 -6.36
C PRO A 355 -14.18 -15.77 -6.72
N LEU A 356 -15.34 -15.86 -6.07
CA LEU A 356 -16.46 -16.72 -6.48
C LEU A 356 -16.95 -16.34 -7.88
N ALA A 357 -16.95 -15.03 -8.15
CA ALA A 357 -17.25 -14.45 -9.45
C ALA A 357 -16.64 -13.06 -9.56
N THR A 358 -16.19 -12.73 -10.76
CA THR A 358 -15.75 -11.39 -11.15
C THR A 358 -16.84 -10.73 -11.99
N LEU A 359 -17.33 -9.59 -11.54
CA LEU A 359 -18.39 -8.81 -12.17
C LEU A 359 -17.76 -7.55 -12.79
N THR A 360 -17.97 -7.29 -14.08
CA THR A 360 -17.37 -6.15 -14.80
C THR A 360 -18.42 -5.09 -15.21
N PRO A 361 -18.50 -3.93 -14.52
CA PRO A 361 -19.41 -2.83 -14.88
C PRO A 361 -18.96 -2.12 -16.18
N PRO A 362 -19.83 -1.51 -17.02
CA PRO A 362 -21.16 -1.01 -16.69
C PRO A 362 -22.25 -1.52 -17.67
N LEU A 363 -22.67 -2.78 -17.64
CA LEU A 363 -23.70 -3.24 -18.59
C LEU A 363 -24.56 -4.30 -17.92
N ALA A 364 -25.85 -4.01 -17.70
CA ALA A 364 -26.98 -4.94 -17.50
C ALA A 364 -26.90 -6.15 -16.52
N ASP A 365 -25.73 -6.63 -16.07
CA ASP A 365 -25.50 -8.02 -15.66
C ASP A 365 -25.39 -8.26 -14.14
N PHE A 366 -26.09 -7.47 -13.33
CA PHE A 366 -26.67 -8.09 -12.13
C PHE A 366 -27.82 -9.05 -12.51
N SER A 367 -28.13 -9.22 -13.80
CA SER A 367 -28.91 -10.35 -14.33
C SER A 367 -28.18 -11.70 -14.25
N ILE A 368 -26.88 -11.74 -13.91
CA ILE A 368 -26.19 -13.01 -13.69
C ILE A 368 -26.87 -13.74 -12.54
N VAL A 369 -27.33 -14.95 -12.85
CA VAL A 369 -27.84 -15.91 -11.87
C VAL A 369 -26.64 -16.37 -11.05
N GLY A 370 -26.56 -15.88 -9.81
CA GLY A 370 -25.60 -16.38 -8.85
C GLY A 370 -25.96 -17.78 -8.37
N ARG A 371 -25.18 -18.28 -7.43
CA ARG A 371 -25.34 -19.63 -6.88
C ARG A 371 -25.28 -19.61 -5.36
N LEU A 372 -26.04 -20.53 -4.78
CA LEU A 372 -25.85 -20.98 -3.40
C LEU A 372 -24.60 -21.87 -3.33
N LEU A 373 -24.11 -22.12 -2.12
CA LEU A 373 -22.91 -22.94 -1.89
C LEU A 373 -23.07 -24.40 -2.32
N ASP A 374 -24.31 -24.90 -2.37
CA ASP A 374 -24.64 -26.24 -2.89
C ASP A 374 -24.71 -26.28 -4.45
N GLY A 375 -24.45 -25.15 -5.12
CA GLY A 375 -24.50 -25.01 -6.57
C GLY A 375 -25.88 -24.65 -7.13
N THR A 376 -26.92 -24.59 -6.29
CA THR A 376 -28.28 -24.20 -6.67
C THR A 376 -28.30 -22.78 -7.23
N ARG A 377 -28.99 -22.60 -8.36
CA ARG A 377 -29.16 -21.29 -8.99
C ARG A 377 -30.03 -20.39 -8.11
N THR A 378 -29.63 -19.14 -7.92
CA THR A 378 -30.42 -18.14 -7.20
C THR A 378 -31.26 -17.29 -8.15
N GLU A 379 -32.04 -16.37 -7.60
CA GLU A 379 -32.54 -15.24 -8.40
C GLU A 379 -31.35 -14.40 -8.92
N PRO A 380 -31.50 -13.72 -10.07
CA PRO A 380 -30.48 -12.83 -10.60
C PRO A 380 -29.97 -11.81 -9.57
N GLY A 381 -28.65 -11.67 -9.49
CA GLY A 381 -27.99 -10.73 -8.57
C GLY A 381 -27.93 -11.19 -7.12
N ARG A 382 -28.43 -12.39 -6.79
CA ARG A 382 -28.21 -13.00 -5.48
C ARG A 382 -26.98 -13.89 -5.47
N TRP A 383 -26.23 -13.84 -4.38
CA TRP A 383 -25.01 -14.63 -4.21
C TRP A 383 -24.90 -15.07 -2.76
N GLU A 384 -24.56 -16.34 -2.53
CA GLU A 384 -24.19 -16.80 -1.20
C GLU A 384 -22.67 -16.70 -1.03
N LEU A 385 -22.23 -15.84 -0.12
CA LEU A 385 -20.84 -15.69 0.25
C LEU A 385 -20.51 -16.71 1.35
N PRO A 386 -19.56 -17.64 1.14
CA PRO A 386 -19.08 -18.48 2.23
C PRO A 386 -18.24 -17.67 3.20
N ALA A 387 -18.14 -18.15 4.44
CA ALA A 387 -17.20 -17.59 5.40
C ALA A 387 -15.76 -17.78 4.88
N ALA A 388 -14.96 -16.72 4.96
CA ALA A 388 -13.55 -16.77 4.53
C ALA A 388 -12.75 -17.90 5.21
N ALA A 389 -13.12 -18.29 6.44
CA ALA A 389 -12.49 -19.41 7.14
C ALA A 389 -12.74 -20.80 6.49
N GLY A 390 -13.76 -20.93 5.64
CA GLY A 390 -14.18 -22.21 5.07
C GLY A 390 -13.62 -22.53 3.68
N THR A 391 -13.18 -21.53 2.93
CA THR A 391 -12.68 -21.71 1.55
C THR A 391 -11.83 -20.51 1.12
N ASP A 392 -10.89 -20.75 0.21
CA ASP A 392 -10.07 -19.72 -0.44
C ASP A 392 -10.81 -19.06 -1.61
N THR A 393 -11.99 -19.56 -2.01
CA THR A 393 -12.85 -18.93 -3.01
C THR A 393 -14.04 -18.30 -2.28
N ASN A 394 -13.90 -17.05 -1.84
CA ASN A 394 -14.72 -16.53 -0.73
C ASN A 394 -15.27 -15.10 -0.86
N HIS A 395 -15.09 -14.46 -2.02
CA HIS A 395 -15.56 -13.10 -2.22
C HIS A 395 -16.13 -12.88 -3.62
N LEU A 396 -16.92 -11.82 -3.79
CA LEU A 396 -17.22 -11.27 -5.11
C LEU A 396 -16.26 -10.12 -5.39
N LEU A 397 -15.76 -10.08 -6.63
CA LEU A 397 -14.95 -9.00 -7.14
C LEU A 397 -15.77 -8.19 -8.14
N LEU A 398 -15.93 -6.90 -7.89
CA LEU A 398 -16.43 -5.94 -8.88
C LEU A 398 -15.21 -5.27 -9.50
N ASP A 399 -14.87 -5.71 -10.70
CA ASP A 399 -13.70 -5.25 -11.44
C ASP A 399 -14.07 -4.07 -12.35
N PHE A 400 -13.81 -2.87 -11.85
CA PHE A 400 -13.99 -1.62 -12.57
C PHE A 400 -12.78 -1.27 -13.46
N ASN A 401 -11.62 -1.89 -13.22
CA ASN A 401 -10.37 -1.58 -13.91
C ASN A 401 -10.18 -2.34 -15.23
N SER A 402 -10.87 -3.47 -15.43
CA SER A 402 -10.79 -4.31 -16.65
C SER A 402 -11.08 -3.61 -17.98
N ARG A 403 -11.72 -2.43 -18.00
CA ARG A 403 -12.23 -1.83 -19.24
C ARG A 403 -11.39 -0.71 -19.86
N GLY A 404 -10.33 -0.25 -19.19
CA GLY A 404 -9.57 0.93 -19.62
C GLY A 404 -10.39 2.23 -19.51
N GLY A 405 -9.72 3.34 -19.18
CA GLY A 405 -10.38 4.58 -18.74
C GLY A 405 -10.38 4.69 -17.21
N GLN A 406 -10.61 5.91 -16.67
CA GLN A 406 -10.44 6.33 -15.26
C GLN A 406 -10.40 5.17 -14.23
N ALA A 407 -9.32 5.08 -13.47
CA ALA A 407 -9.14 4.05 -12.44
C ALA A 407 -10.16 4.24 -11.31
N PHE A 408 -11.17 3.37 -11.24
CA PHE A 408 -12.03 3.25 -10.06
C PHE A 408 -11.48 2.14 -9.19
N PRO A 409 -11.57 2.26 -7.85
CA PRO A 409 -11.21 1.14 -7.01
C PRO A 409 -12.16 -0.03 -7.31
N ASN A 410 -11.59 -1.23 -7.48
CA ASN A 410 -12.36 -2.46 -7.47
C ASN A 410 -13.03 -2.62 -6.11
N ALA A 411 -14.20 -3.27 -6.09
CA ALA A 411 -14.90 -3.58 -4.84
C ALA A 411 -14.86 -5.07 -4.55
N PHE A 412 -14.61 -5.40 -3.28
CA PHE A 412 -14.50 -6.75 -2.77
C PHE A 412 -15.59 -6.95 -1.73
N LEU A 413 -16.48 -7.91 -1.95
CA LEU A 413 -17.54 -8.26 -1.02
C LEU A 413 -17.23 -9.64 -0.43
N SER A 414 -16.98 -9.71 0.87
CA SER A 414 -16.61 -10.96 1.55
C SER A 414 -17.41 -11.13 2.83
N PHE A 415 -17.68 -12.38 3.22
CA PHE A 415 -18.29 -12.68 4.51
C PHE A 415 -17.22 -13.12 5.51
N ARG A 416 -17.14 -12.41 6.63
CA ARG A 416 -16.16 -12.66 7.69
C ARG A 416 -16.85 -13.13 8.97
N ALA A 417 -16.34 -14.22 9.53
CA ALA A 417 -16.80 -14.80 10.78
C ALA A 417 -15.62 -15.47 11.49
N ARG A 418 -15.63 -15.44 12.83
CA ARG A 418 -14.60 -16.11 13.63
C ARG A 418 -14.60 -17.61 13.39
N GLY A 419 -13.43 -18.16 13.06
CA GLY A 419 -13.15 -19.59 13.08
C GLY A 419 -12.35 -20.01 14.31
N SER A 420 -12.03 -21.30 14.42
CA SER A 420 -11.14 -21.81 15.47
C SER A 420 -9.68 -21.39 15.29
N GLY A 421 -9.25 -21.22 14.04
CA GLY A 421 -7.94 -20.67 13.67
C GLY A 421 -8.11 -19.36 12.89
N PHE A 422 -8.64 -19.43 11.67
CA PHE A 422 -8.87 -18.27 10.82
C PHE A 422 -9.77 -17.25 11.52
N ASP A 423 -9.32 -15.98 11.60
CA ASP A 423 -10.07 -14.90 12.25
C ASP A 423 -10.51 -15.15 13.70
N SER A 424 -9.77 -15.98 14.45
CA SER A 424 -10.14 -16.31 15.83
C SER A 424 -10.27 -15.07 16.74
N ILE A 425 -9.59 -13.97 16.40
CA ILE A 425 -9.65 -12.70 17.15
C ILE A 425 -10.39 -11.56 16.43
N LEU A 426 -11.10 -11.84 15.33
CA LEU A 426 -11.87 -10.84 14.60
C LEU A 426 -12.80 -10.06 15.55
N SER A 427 -12.83 -8.74 15.49
CA SER A 427 -13.59 -7.94 16.46
C SER A 427 -15.10 -8.23 16.38
N ALA A 428 -15.82 -8.04 17.50
CA ALA A 428 -17.23 -8.42 17.59
C ALA A 428 -18.12 -7.66 16.58
N ASP A 429 -17.78 -6.41 16.28
CA ASP A 429 -18.44 -5.58 15.29
C ASP A 429 -18.19 -6.02 13.84
N MET A 430 -17.11 -6.78 13.59
CA MET A 430 -16.77 -7.36 12.29
C MET A 430 -17.19 -8.84 12.16
N ASN A 431 -17.49 -9.52 13.27
CA ASN A 431 -17.89 -10.92 13.28
C ASN A 431 -19.30 -11.12 12.71
N ASN A 432 -19.47 -12.13 11.85
CA ASN A 432 -20.70 -12.42 11.12
C ASN A 432 -21.20 -11.16 10.40
N LYS A 433 -20.34 -10.61 9.53
CA LYS A 433 -20.62 -9.45 8.69
C LYS A 433 -20.20 -9.70 7.26
N VAL A 434 -20.95 -9.12 6.33
CA VAL A 434 -20.48 -8.89 4.97
C VAL A 434 -19.69 -7.59 4.98
N LEU A 435 -18.43 -7.67 4.60
CA LEU A 435 -17.52 -6.54 4.52
C LEU A 435 -17.39 -6.10 3.06
N VAL A 436 -17.32 -4.78 2.85
CA VAL A 436 -17.08 -4.17 1.55
C VAL A 436 -15.75 -3.43 1.62
N HIS A 437 -14.80 -3.86 0.80
CA HIS A 437 -13.50 -3.24 0.66
C HIS A 437 -13.32 -2.63 -0.71
N PHE A 438 -12.65 -1.49 -0.78
CA PHE A 438 -12.19 -0.86 -2.01
C PHE A 438 -10.69 -1.01 -2.15
N PHE A 439 -10.25 -1.45 -3.33
CA PHE A 439 -8.85 -1.63 -3.67
C PHE A 439 -8.71 -1.66 -5.20
N ASN A 440 -7.66 -1.10 -5.79
CA ASN A 440 -7.52 -1.08 -7.25
C ASN A 440 -7.27 -2.47 -7.87
N GLY A 441 -7.07 -3.52 -7.05
CA GLY A 441 -6.88 -4.89 -7.53
C GLY A 441 -5.53 -5.14 -8.20
N SER A 442 -4.61 -4.18 -8.12
CA SER A 442 -3.25 -4.36 -8.64
C SER A 442 -2.44 -5.26 -7.71
N ALA A 443 -1.91 -6.36 -8.24
CA ALA A 443 -0.89 -7.16 -7.56
C ALA A 443 0.52 -6.54 -7.71
N SER A 444 0.60 -5.32 -8.23
CA SER A 444 1.86 -4.64 -8.49
C SER A 444 2.45 -4.12 -7.19
N GLU A 445 3.74 -4.36 -6.97
CA GLU A 445 4.55 -3.61 -5.99
C GLU A 445 4.56 -2.11 -6.36
N ARG A 446 4.19 -1.80 -7.61
CA ARG A 446 4.01 -0.46 -8.14
C ARG A 446 2.67 0.18 -7.91
N ASP A 447 1.93 -0.24 -6.92
CA ASP A 447 0.74 0.48 -6.50
C ASP A 447 0.71 0.43 -4.98
N TYR A 448 1.14 1.53 -4.34
CA TYR A 448 0.91 1.74 -2.91
C TYR A 448 -0.57 2.08 -2.72
N ASN A 449 -1.41 1.08 -3.00
CA ASN A 449 -2.84 1.16 -2.81
C ASN A 449 -3.21 0.27 -1.63
N ARG A 450 -3.75 0.92 -0.61
CA ARG A 450 -4.32 0.27 0.56
C ARG A 450 -5.71 -0.25 0.24
N THR A 451 -6.07 -1.34 0.88
CA THR A 451 -7.47 -1.75 0.97
C THR A 451 -8.20 -0.84 1.93
N LEU A 452 -9.35 -0.31 1.54
CA LEU A 452 -10.19 0.54 2.39
C LEU A 452 -11.49 -0.15 2.73
N LEU A 453 -11.76 -0.35 4.02
CA LEU A 453 -13.05 -0.83 4.50
C LEU A 453 -14.09 0.29 4.38
N VAL A 454 -15.10 0.09 3.52
CA VAL A 454 -16.16 1.09 3.24
C VAL A 454 -17.55 0.65 3.69
N GLY A 455 -17.75 -0.64 3.99
CA GLY A 455 -19.03 -1.16 4.45
C GLY A 455 -18.87 -2.34 5.41
N VAL A 456 -19.68 -2.34 6.47
CA VAL A 456 -19.80 -3.44 7.44
C VAL A 456 -21.29 -3.73 7.60
N LEU A 457 -21.75 -4.87 7.08
CA LEU A 457 -23.17 -5.15 6.91
C LEU A 457 -23.58 -6.42 7.65
N GLY A 458 -24.53 -6.27 8.57
CA GLY A 458 -25.33 -7.35 9.13
C GLY A 458 -26.55 -7.68 8.28
N ALA A 459 -27.31 -8.71 8.68
CA ALA A 459 -28.55 -9.09 8.00
C ALA A 459 -29.55 -7.91 7.95
N GLY A 460 -30.18 -7.72 6.79
CA GLY A 460 -31.11 -6.62 6.51
C GLY A 460 -30.44 -5.28 6.21
N GLN A 461 -29.13 -5.13 6.43
CA GLN A 461 -28.40 -3.90 6.12
C GLN A 461 -27.96 -3.86 4.65
N ALA A 462 -27.71 -2.65 4.17
CA ALA A 462 -27.27 -2.41 2.80
C ALA A 462 -26.16 -1.37 2.73
N PHE A 463 -25.31 -1.51 1.71
CA PHE A 463 -24.33 -0.51 1.31
C PHE A 463 -24.67 0.00 -0.09
N THR A 464 -24.55 1.31 -0.27
CA THR A 464 -24.72 1.98 -1.56
C THR A 464 -23.40 2.64 -1.92
N SER A 465 -22.91 2.38 -3.12
CA SER A 465 -21.67 3.00 -3.60
C SER A 465 -21.82 4.52 -3.72
N PRO A 466 -20.85 5.32 -3.24
CA PRO A 466 -20.93 6.78 -3.28
C PRO A 466 -20.81 7.34 -4.72
N PHE A 467 -20.36 6.55 -5.68
CA PHE A 467 -20.17 6.95 -7.07
C PHE A 467 -21.51 6.95 -7.84
N LEU A 468 -22.33 7.96 -7.56
CA LEU A 468 -23.51 8.27 -8.35
C LEU A 468 -23.12 9.14 -9.54
N ASN A 469 -23.69 8.79 -10.70
CA ASN A 469 -23.55 9.43 -11.99
C ASN A 469 -23.46 10.98 -11.89
N PRO A 470 -22.36 11.63 -12.30
CA PRO A 470 -22.36 13.08 -12.42
C PRO A 470 -23.40 13.47 -13.49
N ALA A 471 -24.30 14.37 -13.13
CA ALA A 471 -25.33 14.88 -14.02
C ALA A 471 -24.69 15.52 -15.27
N GLY A 472 -24.59 14.76 -16.37
CA GLY A 472 -23.89 15.30 -17.54
C GLY A 472 -23.72 14.37 -18.74
N GLY A 473 -24.38 13.22 -18.79
CA GLY A 473 -24.54 12.48 -20.05
C GLY A 473 -23.24 12.06 -20.75
N VAL A 474 -22.17 11.68 -20.05
CA VAL A 474 -21.04 10.94 -20.67
C VAL A 474 -20.42 9.99 -19.62
N LYS A 475 -20.51 8.68 -19.90
CA LYS A 475 -19.66 7.55 -19.44
C LYS A 475 -19.54 7.26 -17.93
N GLN A 476 -20.15 6.12 -17.58
CA GLN A 476 -20.56 5.63 -16.27
C GLN A 476 -19.46 4.84 -15.53
N TYR A 477 -18.71 5.50 -14.67
CA TYR A 477 -17.77 4.84 -13.78
C TYR A 477 -17.83 5.59 -12.44
N GLY A 478 -18.12 5.06 -11.24
CA GLY A 478 -18.23 3.70 -10.72
C GLY A 478 -19.65 3.26 -10.34
N GLY A 479 -20.49 3.08 -11.35
CA GLY A 479 -21.48 2.00 -11.39
C GLY A 479 -22.79 2.18 -10.63
N GLY A 480 -22.89 3.06 -9.63
CA GLY A 480 -24.11 3.28 -8.84
C GLY A 480 -24.75 1.96 -8.43
N TRP A 481 -24.16 1.23 -7.48
CA TRP A 481 -24.61 -0.10 -7.10
C TRP A 481 -24.98 -0.15 -5.62
N LYS A 482 -25.84 -1.11 -5.29
CA LYS A 482 -26.27 -1.40 -3.94
C LYS A 482 -26.10 -2.89 -3.66
N VAL A 483 -25.54 -3.22 -2.51
CA VAL A 483 -25.60 -4.56 -1.94
C VAL A 483 -26.49 -4.54 -0.70
N THR A 484 -27.34 -5.55 -0.57
CA THR A 484 -28.16 -5.79 0.63
C THR A 484 -27.88 -7.19 1.14
N VAL A 485 -27.65 -7.35 2.44
CA VAL A 485 -27.52 -8.67 3.07
C VAL A 485 -28.92 -9.18 3.38
N ILE A 486 -29.35 -10.23 2.70
CA ILE A 486 -30.68 -10.82 2.91
C ILE A 486 -30.70 -11.57 4.25
N TRP A 487 -29.74 -12.47 4.45
CA TRP A 487 -29.60 -13.24 5.68
C TRP A 487 -28.15 -13.62 5.95
N ILE A 488 -27.87 -14.01 7.20
CA ILE A 488 -26.58 -14.52 7.65
C ILE A 488 -26.80 -15.85 8.39
N GLN A 489 -26.07 -16.88 7.98
CA GLN A 489 -25.90 -18.10 8.75
C GLN A 489 -24.57 -18.02 9.49
N ASN A 490 -24.63 -17.75 10.80
CA ASN A 490 -23.45 -17.49 11.63
C ASN A 490 -22.35 -18.55 11.44
N GLY A 491 -21.13 -18.08 11.23
CA GLY A 491 -19.94 -18.91 11.03
C GLY A 491 -19.88 -19.65 9.69
N LYS A 492 -20.89 -19.55 8.82
CA LYS A 492 -20.99 -20.36 7.60
C LYS A 492 -21.08 -19.54 6.33
N SER A 493 -22.10 -18.69 6.20
CA SER A 493 -22.35 -17.97 4.95
C SER A 493 -23.28 -16.76 5.14
N ALA A 494 -23.35 -15.92 4.11
CA ALA A 494 -24.31 -14.84 4.01
C ALA A 494 -24.88 -14.75 2.59
N LEU A 495 -26.21 -14.66 2.46
CA LEU A 495 -26.84 -14.38 1.18
C LEU A 495 -26.97 -12.88 0.98
N ILE A 496 -26.46 -12.40 -0.15
CA ILE A 496 -26.56 -10.99 -0.55
C ILE A 496 -27.41 -10.85 -1.81
N GLN A 497 -27.98 -9.66 -1.99
CA GLN A 497 -28.58 -9.19 -3.23
C GLN A 497 -27.82 -7.96 -3.70
N MET A 498 -27.35 -8.01 -4.94
CA MET A 498 -26.77 -6.90 -5.65
C MET A 498 -27.77 -6.33 -6.65
N CYS A 499 -27.83 -5.01 -6.71
CA CYS A 499 -28.67 -4.28 -7.66
C CYS A 499 -27.93 -3.06 -8.20
N ARG A 500 -28.27 -2.67 -9.42
CA ARG A 500 -27.89 -1.37 -9.98
C ARG A 500 -28.88 -0.30 -9.53
N MET A 501 -28.35 0.84 -9.12
CA MET A 501 -29.11 2.05 -8.92
C MET A 501 -29.12 2.84 -10.22
N TYR A 502 -30.33 3.05 -10.74
CA TYR A 502 -30.56 4.03 -11.79
C TYR A 502 -30.93 5.34 -11.11
N ALA A 503 -30.41 6.47 -11.60
CA ALA A 503 -31.05 7.74 -11.29
C ALA A 503 -32.53 7.57 -11.68
N PRO A 504 -33.49 8.05 -10.86
CA PRO A 504 -34.87 8.10 -11.33
C PRO A 504 -34.81 8.80 -12.68
N GLU A 505 -35.36 8.15 -13.73
CA GLU A 505 -35.60 8.85 -14.98
C GLU A 505 -36.26 10.15 -14.56
N VAL A 506 -35.61 11.28 -14.87
CA VAL A 506 -36.27 12.57 -14.76
C VAL A 506 -37.51 12.34 -15.59
N ALA A 507 -38.66 12.18 -14.93
CA ALA A 507 -39.91 11.91 -15.60
C ALA A 507 -39.96 13.02 -16.62
N LYS A 508 -39.78 12.68 -17.91
CA LYS A 508 -39.99 13.63 -18.98
C LYS A 508 -41.39 14.10 -18.68
N ALA A 509 -41.52 15.36 -18.22
CA ALA A 509 -42.80 15.94 -17.93
C ALA A 509 -43.66 15.54 -19.13
N ALA A 510 -44.72 14.77 -18.87
CA ALA A 510 -45.58 14.29 -19.94
C ALA A 510 -45.83 15.51 -20.82
N PRO A 511 -45.53 15.45 -22.14
CA PRO A 511 -45.70 16.61 -23.00
C PRO A 511 -47.10 17.12 -22.70
N THR A 512 -47.19 18.35 -22.21
CA THR A 512 -48.45 18.97 -21.86
C THR A 512 -49.27 18.93 -23.13
N THR A 513 -50.16 17.95 -23.22
CA THR A 513 -51.13 17.86 -24.30
C THR A 513 -51.95 19.12 -24.16
N ALA A 514 -51.76 20.06 -25.08
CA ALA A 514 -52.72 21.13 -25.29
C ALA A 514 -54.12 20.49 -25.36
N PRO A 515 -55.15 21.10 -24.75
CA PRO A 515 -56.47 20.49 -24.67
C PRO A 515 -56.99 20.23 -26.08
N ALA A 516 -56.97 18.96 -26.49
CA ALA A 516 -57.61 18.51 -27.71
C ALA A 516 -59.10 18.36 -27.42
N ALA A 517 -59.90 18.97 -28.28
CA ALA A 517 -61.34 18.96 -28.22
C ALA A 517 -61.90 17.54 -28.17
N GLU A 518 -62.97 17.43 -27.38
CA GLU A 518 -63.86 16.30 -27.17
C GLU A 518 -64.21 15.54 -28.46
N ALA A 519 -63.83 14.26 -28.57
CA ALA A 519 -64.40 13.34 -29.55
C ALA A 519 -64.29 11.87 -29.10
N ALA A 520 -65.48 11.25 -29.00
CA ALA A 520 -65.91 9.84 -29.08
C ALA A 520 -65.00 8.65 -28.66
N PRO A 521 -65.56 7.61 -28.01
CA PRO A 521 -64.80 6.44 -27.55
C PRO A 521 -64.65 5.38 -28.65
N PRO A 522 -63.53 4.63 -28.65
CA PRO A 522 -63.60 3.24 -29.06
C PRO A 522 -62.90 2.24 -28.11
N THR A 523 -63.63 1.12 -27.97
CA THR A 523 -63.34 -0.31 -27.67
C THR A 523 -61.97 -0.81 -27.14
N PRO A 524 -61.99 -1.90 -26.33
CA PRO A 524 -60.81 -2.45 -25.67
C PRO A 524 -60.02 -3.40 -26.57
N SER A 525 -58.69 -3.35 -26.50
CA SER A 525 -57.82 -4.43 -26.96
C SER A 525 -56.76 -4.77 -25.91
N TRP A 526 -56.59 -6.08 -25.74
CA TRP A 526 -55.61 -6.73 -24.87
C TRP A 526 -54.25 -6.83 -25.57
N SER A 527 -53.14 -6.59 -24.84
CA SER A 527 -51.78 -7.11 -25.10
C SER A 527 -50.92 -6.76 -23.87
N ALA A 528 -50.64 -7.71 -22.99
CA ALA A 528 -49.51 -8.66 -23.00
C ALA A 528 -48.19 -8.05 -22.48
N HIS A 529 -47.82 -8.51 -21.28
CA HIS A 529 -46.65 -8.18 -20.48
C HIS A 529 -45.32 -8.59 -21.12
N LEU A 530 -44.32 -7.69 -21.07
CA LEU A 530 -42.89 -8.01 -21.04
C LEU A 530 -42.17 -6.95 -20.19
N GLY A 531 -41.34 -7.41 -19.24
CA GLY A 531 -40.40 -6.56 -18.48
C GLY A 531 -40.51 -6.68 -16.96
N ALA A 532 -40.06 -7.80 -16.37
CA ALA A 532 -39.83 -7.89 -14.93
C ALA A 532 -38.51 -7.17 -14.58
N ALA A 533 -38.58 -5.86 -14.34
CA ALA A 533 -37.54 -5.13 -13.63
C ALA A 533 -37.59 -5.49 -12.14
N CYS A 534 -36.42 -5.62 -11.49
CA CYS A 534 -36.27 -5.88 -10.06
C CYS A 534 -37.23 -5.00 -9.21
N SER A 535 -38.34 -5.59 -8.75
CA SER A 535 -39.37 -4.89 -7.97
C SER A 535 -38.93 -4.51 -6.55
N GLY A 536 -37.78 -5.01 -6.09
CA GLY A 536 -37.17 -4.70 -4.80
C GLY A 536 -36.35 -3.40 -4.73
N CYS A 537 -36.23 -2.64 -5.83
CA CYS A 537 -35.38 -1.44 -5.91
C CYS A 537 -36.16 -0.12 -5.84
N ARG A 538 -37.25 -0.02 -5.07
CA ARG A 538 -37.89 1.28 -4.81
C ARG A 538 -37.15 2.02 -3.71
N ASN A 539 -36.75 3.25 -3.99
CA ASN A 539 -36.15 4.16 -3.02
C ASN A 539 -37.04 4.25 -1.77
N GLY A 540 -36.46 3.90 -0.61
CA GLY A 540 -37.00 4.30 0.68
C GLY A 540 -37.01 5.82 0.74
N SER A 541 -38.16 6.36 1.13
CA SER A 541 -38.50 7.75 1.42
C SER A 541 -37.33 8.71 1.66
N ALA A 542 -37.31 9.79 0.87
CA ALA A 542 -36.45 10.95 1.06
C ALA A 542 -36.70 11.58 2.43
N ALA A 543 -35.72 11.48 3.33
CA ALA A 543 -35.57 12.43 4.42
C ALA A 543 -34.80 13.63 3.87
N SER A 544 -35.42 14.80 3.94
CA SER A 544 -34.84 16.09 3.58
C SER A 544 -33.57 16.35 4.39
N TYR A 545 -32.41 16.33 3.71
CA TYR A 545 -31.17 16.86 4.26
C TYR A 545 -31.09 18.36 3.95
N GLU A 546 -31.22 19.17 5.00
CA GLU A 546 -30.93 20.60 4.97
C GLU A 546 -29.40 20.78 4.98
N VAL A 547 -28.86 21.28 3.87
CA VAL A 547 -27.44 21.59 3.73
C VAL A 547 -27.17 22.94 4.39
N GLN A 548 -26.72 22.93 5.66
CA GLN A 548 -26.10 24.10 6.26
C GLN A 548 -24.72 24.30 5.64
N ARG A 549 -24.61 25.30 4.75
CA ARG A 549 -23.33 25.86 4.32
C ARG A 549 -22.73 26.67 5.47
N HIS A 550 -21.70 26.14 6.12
CA HIS A 550 -20.74 26.97 6.86
C HIS A 550 -19.41 26.98 6.13
N GLY A 551 -19.25 27.99 5.26
CA GLY A 551 -17.93 28.47 4.88
C GLY A 551 -17.45 29.44 5.95
N LEU A 552 -16.29 29.16 6.56
CA LEU A 552 -15.54 30.15 7.32
C LEU A 552 -14.06 30.10 6.87
N PRO A 553 -13.45 31.24 6.53
CA PRO A 553 -12.06 31.30 6.09
C PRO A 553 -11.09 31.30 7.27
N CYS A 554 -9.92 30.68 7.08
CA CYS A 554 -8.77 30.77 7.98
C CYS A 554 -8.33 32.23 8.13
N ARG A 555 -8.43 32.76 9.36
CA ARG A 555 -7.95 34.11 9.70
C ARG A 555 -6.64 33.97 10.45
N GLN A 556 -5.53 34.39 9.85
CA GLN A 556 -4.27 34.62 10.56
C GLN A 556 -4.50 35.64 11.68
N ARG A 557 -4.18 35.27 12.93
CA ARG A 557 -3.99 36.22 14.02
C ARG A 557 -2.56 36.14 14.52
N ASN A 558 -1.80 37.18 14.20
CA ASN A 558 -0.62 37.59 14.94
C ASN A 558 -1.05 38.10 16.32
N GLY A 559 -0.42 37.62 17.39
CA GLY A 559 -0.59 38.14 18.74
C GLY A 559 0.17 37.29 19.75
N GLY A 560 1.29 37.83 20.24
CA GLY A 560 2.14 37.18 21.24
C GLY A 560 1.72 37.39 22.69
N LEU A 561 2.55 36.81 23.57
CA LEU A 561 2.63 36.84 25.06
C LEU A 561 1.89 35.72 25.81
N PRO A 562 2.31 35.35 27.05
CA PRO A 562 3.64 35.28 27.69
C PRO A 562 3.89 33.88 28.33
N PRO A 563 5.02 33.57 29.03
CA PRO A 563 5.31 32.20 29.47
C PRO A 563 4.58 31.85 30.79
N PRO A 564 4.14 30.61 31.01
CA PRO A 564 3.55 30.24 32.28
C PRO A 564 4.61 29.71 33.27
N GLN A 565 4.42 30.17 34.51
CA GLN A 565 5.19 29.83 35.69
C GLN A 565 4.94 28.40 36.18
N LEU A 566 5.95 27.85 36.87
CA LEU A 566 5.90 26.62 37.65
C LEU A 566 4.76 26.62 38.69
N HIS A 567 4.02 25.52 38.76
CA HIS A 567 3.52 25.01 40.03
C HIS A 567 3.59 23.49 40.12
N GLN A 568 4.19 23.04 41.22
CA GLN A 568 4.17 21.69 41.74
C GLN A 568 2.74 21.25 42.10
N ARG A 569 2.36 20.01 41.76
CA ARG A 569 1.78 19.03 42.71
C ARG A 569 1.51 17.65 42.06
N LYS A 570 2.09 16.63 42.71
CA LYS A 570 1.59 15.26 42.98
C LYS A 570 0.50 14.68 42.07
N GLY A 571 0.81 13.56 41.42
CA GLY A 571 -0.17 12.65 40.81
C GLY A 571 0.45 11.28 40.47
N ILE A 572 -0.13 10.24 41.05
CA ILE A 572 0.15 8.80 40.93
C ILE A 572 -0.03 8.32 39.47
N PRO A 573 0.80 7.40 38.93
CA PRO A 573 0.57 6.87 37.58
C PRO A 573 -0.36 5.65 37.63
N ARG A 574 -1.47 5.72 36.88
CA ARG A 574 -2.15 4.54 36.35
C ARG A 574 -1.62 4.29 34.94
N ALA A 575 -0.96 3.14 34.79
CA ALA A 575 -0.62 2.55 33.51
C ALA A 575 -1.91 2.18 32.76
N PHE A 576 -1.91 2.39 31.45
CA PHE A 576 -2.78 1.67 30.53
C PHE A 576 -1.90 0.95 29.50
N MET A 577 -2.10 -0.35 29.49
CA MET A 577 -1.59 -1.38 28.59
C MET A 577 -2.37 -1.41 27.29
#